data_AF-A0A1Y1K808-F1
#
_entry.id   AF-A0A1Y1K808-F1
#
_cell.length_a   1.000
_cell.length_b   1.000
_cell.length_c   1.000
_cell.angle_alpha   90.00
_cell.angle_beta   90.00
_cell.angle_gamma   90.00
#
_symmetry.space_group_name_H-M   'P 1'
#
loop_
_entity.id
_entity.type
_entity.pdbx_description
1 polymer ?
#
loop_
_entity_poly.entity_id
_entity_poly.type
_entity_poly.pdbx_seq_one_letter_code
_entity_poly.pdbx_strand_id
1 'polypeptide(L)'
;GYYAGEALFKKKPGFKLITKILKLNETFSNEFWKRGHYQHFGSKWDDEGENMLGNNAELFPFDTPFSLYQELADIIVTDFECPKALKGPMTPLIQEVYDSSRGPELGTFNGTVLADVFDTTTQKWEGLVVTHTSKAIVLVHDYIYNLLNELCPDPAVMDQLWDNILVEELCERYRRAMEMARFLLEIERSRPPLTFNHYFNATLQKKRQERMAESLQSLAIHFHHDNRAFVPLEQIGKHAVNMDNTQQVCEDILDTLESYYKVARKRFVDTICQHVVDYMLLGGPESPLKVLCADRVLKLSSEQLEIIAGEDTASKNQRQVLTRELESLQKAAQVLRS
;
A
#
# COMPACT_ATOMS: atom_id res chain seq x y z
N GLY A 1 5.86 -18.69 0.41
CA GLY A 1 4.42 -18.98 0.56
C GLY A 1 4.08 -20.46 0.72
N TYR A 2 5.00 -21.36 1.09
CA TYR A 2 4.67 -22.77 1.30
C TYR A 2 4.53 -23.10 2.79
N TYR A 3 3.34 -22.84 3.35
CA TYR A 3 3.03 -23.13 4.76
C TYR A 3 2.81 -24.61 5.05
N ALA A 4 2.54 -25.42 4.01
CA ALA A 4 2.14 -26.81 4.18
C ALA A 4 3.27 -27.74 4.66
N GLY A 5 4.53 -27.36 4.40
CA GLY A 5 5.71 -28.18 4.70
C GLY A 5 6.16 -28.16 6.15
N GLU A 6 5.81 -27.12 6.92
CA GLU A 6 6.33 -26.92 8.28
C GLU A 6 5.23 -26.98 9.35
N ALA A 7 5.47 -27.75 10.40
CA ALA A 7 4.52 -27.94 11.49
C ALA A 7 4.27 -26.64 12.28
N LEU A 8 5.26 -25.74 12.31
CA LEU A 8 5.17 -24.46 13.01
C LEU A 8 3.98 -23.61 12.50
N PHE A 9 3.82 -23.48 11.18
CA PHE A 9 2.73 -22.69 10.59
C PHE A 9 1.35 -23.32 10.77
N LYS A 10 1.28 -24.63 11.03
CA LYS A 10 0.03 -25.32 11.39
C LYS A 10 -0.34 -25.07 12.86
N LYS A 11 0.65 -25.14 13.75
CA LYS A 11 0.47 -24.98 15.21
C LYS A 11 0.27 -23.52 15.62
N LYS A 12 0.94 -22.58 14.93
CA LYS A 12 0.94 -21.14 15.24
C LYS A 12 0.55 -20.34 13.99
N PRO A 13 -0.77 -20.14 13.75
CA PRO A 13 -1.28 -19.42 12.58
C PRO A 13 -0.77 -17.97 12.46
N GLY A 14 -0.34 -17.36 13.58
CA GLY A 14 0.25 -16.02 13.62
C GLY A 14 1.48 -15.84 12.71
N PHE A 15 2.20 -16.93 12.40
CA PHE A 15 3.37 -16.92 11.51
C PHE A 15 3.02 -16.97 10.01
N LYS A 16 1.75 -16.93 9.62
CA LYS A 16 1.35 -16.89 8.20
C LYS A 16 1.44 -15.47 7.63
N LEU A 17 2.66 -14.93 7.54
CA LEU A 17 2.94 -13.57 7.07
C LEU A 17 2.28 -13.22 5.73
N ILE A 18 2.50 -14.01 4.68
CA ILE A 18 1.90 -13.82 3.34
C ILE A 18 0.38 -13.77 3.40
N THR A 19 -0.27 -14.60 4.22
CA THR A 19 -1.73 -14.52 4.39
C THR A 19 -2.15 -13.18 4.99
N LYS A 20 -1.43 -12.67 6.00
CA LYS A 20 -1.68 -11.34 6.58
C LYS A 20 -1.44 -10.23 5.55
N ILE A 21 -0.34 -10.29 4.80
CA ILE A 21 0.00 -9.29 3.77
C ILE A 21 -1.02 -9.28 2.63
N LEU A 22 -1.44 -10.44 2.13
CA LEU A 22 -2.48 -10.50 1.10
C LEU A 22 -3.78 -9.84 1.58
N LYS A 23 -4.19 -10.12 2.83
CA LYS A 23 -5.38 -9.48 3.40
C LYS A 23 -5.20 -7.97 3.61
N LEU A 24 -3.99 -7.53 3.96
CA LEU A 24 -3.65 -6.12 4.08
C LEU A 24 -3.76 -5.42 2.71
N ASN A 25 -3.24 -6.02 1.64
CA ASN A 25 -3.29 -5.49 0.28
C ASN A 25 -4.73 -5.44 -0.26
N GLU A 26 -5.55 -6.46 -0.01
CA GLU A 26 -6.99 -6.44 -0.33
C GLU A 26 -7.70 -5.29 0.38
N THR A 27 -7.46 -5.12 1.69
CA THR A 27 -8.06 -4.06 2.49
C THR A 27 -7.61 -2.68 2.00
N PHE A 28 -6.32 -2.51 1.71
CA PHE A 28 -5.77 -1.29 1.14
C PHE A 28 -6.43 -0.95 -0.19
N SER A 29 -6.52 -1.89 -1.12
CA SER A 29 -7.16 -1.68 -2.42
C SER A 29 -8.61 -1.22 -2.27
N ASN A 30 -9.38 -1.86 -1.38
CA ASN A 30 -10.78 -1.48 -1.12
C ASN A 30 -10.91 -0.10 -0.45
N GLU A 31 -10.07 0.21 0.55
CA GLU A 31 -10.09 1.52 1.20
C GLU A 31 -9.65 2.63 0.25
N PHE A 32 -8.65 2.37 -0.59
CA PHE A 32 -8.20 3.31 -1.62
C PHE A 32 -9.29 3.55 -2.67
N TRP A 33 -10.02 2.50 -3.05
CA TRP A 33 -11.17 2.57 -3.92
C TRP A 33 -12.30 3.44 -3.32
N LYS A 34 -12.67 3.19 -2.07
CA LYS A 34 -13.76 3.90 -1.36
C LYS A 34 -13.43 5.34 -1.00
N ARG A 35 -12.19 5.61 -0.55
CA ARG A 35 -11.83 6.87 0.13
C ARG A 35 -10.70 7.64 -0.54
N GLY A 36 -10.06 7.08 -1.57
CA GLY A 36 -8.92 7.73 -2.23
C GLY A 36 -9.28 9.03 -2.94
N HIS A 37 -10.53 9.20 -3.36
CA HIS A 37 -11.00 10.43 -3.99
C HIS A 37 -11.43 11.45 -2.91
N TYR A 38 -11.11 12.72 -3.15
CA TYR A 38 -11.46 13.80 -2.24
C TYR A 38 -12.99 13.97 -2.10
N GLN A 39 -13.68 14.00 -3.24
CA GLN A 39 -15.13 14.21 -3.37
C GLN A 39 -15.70 13.32 -4.48
N HIS A 40 -16.98 12.98 -4.41
CA HIS A 40 -17.64 12.19 -5.45
C HIS A 40 -17.68 12.94 -6.80
N PHE A 41 -17.42 12.25 -7.91
CA PHE A 41 -17.45 12.87 -9.24
C PHE A 41 -18.86 13.31 -9.64
N GLY A 42 -19.90 12.53 -9.28
CA GLY A 42 -21.29 12.83 -9.58
C GLY A 42 -22.24 12.75 -8.38
N SER A 43 -23.51 13.10 -8.61
CA SER A 43 -24.61 13.07 -7.63
C SER A 43 -24.90 11.65 -7.13
N LYS A 44 -24.73 10.67 -8.02
CA LYS A 44 -24.71 9.24 -7.73
C LYS A 44 -23.30 8.75 -8.03
N TRP A 45 -22.61 8.22 -7.02
CA TRP A 45 -21.38 7.49 -7.26
C TRP A 45 -21.76 6.13 -7.83
N ASP A 46 -21.64 5.97 -9.14
CA ASP A 46 -21.73 4.67 -9.81
C ASP A 46 -20.33 4.04 -9.76
N ASP A 47 -20.23 2.85 -9.16
CA ASP A 47 -18.99 2.09 -9.15
C ASP A 47 -18.69 1.42 -10.49
N GLU A 48 -19.56 1.61 -11.49
CA GLU A 48 -19.56 0.90 -12.77
C GLU A 48 -19.51 -0.63 -12.58
N GLY A 49 -20.09 -1.15 -11.48
CA GLY A 49 -20.11 -2.57 -11.14
C GLY A 49 -18.78 -3.11 -10.59
N GLU A 50 -17.87 -2.25 -10.12
CA GLU A 50 -16.64 -2.68 -9.44
C GLU A 50 -16.95 -3.30 -8.08
N ASN A 51 -16.68 -4.61 -7.94
CA ASN A 51 -16.83 -5.31 -6.67
C ASN A 51 -15.58 -5.15 -5.79
N MET A 52 -15.78 -5.10 -4.46
CA MET A 52 -14.68 -5.16 -3.50
C MET A 52 -13.88 -6.46 -3.67
N LEU A 53 -12.58 -6.38 -3.44
CA LEU A 53 -11.70 -7.55 -3.39
C LEU A 53 -11.92 -8.32 -2.07
N GLY A 54 -12.23 -9.61 -2.18
CA GLY A 54 -12.41 -10.53 -1.06
C GLY A 54 -13.78 -10.42 -0.36
N ASN A 55 -14.29 -11.56 0.14
CA ASN A 55 -15.53 -11.58 0.94
C ASN A 55 -15.27 -10.92 2.31
N ASN A 56 -16.08 -9.92 2.71
CA ASN A 56 -15.99 -9.18 3.99
C ASN A 56 -14.68 -8.39 4.20
N ALA A 57 -14.38 -7.45 3.31
CA ALA A 57 -13.11 -6.70 3.32
C ALA A 57 -13.23 -5.26 3.86
N GLU A 58 -14.06 -5.03 4.90
CA GLU A 58 -14.20 -3.70 5.49
C GLU A 58 -13.14 -3.38 6.55
N LEU A 59 -12.54 -4.41 7.17
CA LEU A 59 -11.55 -4.23 8.24
C LEU A 59 -10.42 -5.24 8.10
N PHE A 60 -9.19 -4.76 8.35
CA PHE A 60 -8.03 -5.62 8.48
C PHE A 60 -8.15 -6.41 9.80
N PRO A 61 -8.23 -7.76 9.76
CA PRO A 61 -8.66 -8.55 10.92
C PRO A 61 -7.50 -8.92 11.86
N PHE A 62 -6.28 -8.44 11.59
CA PHE A 62 -5.11 -8.79 12.37
C PHE A 62 -4.63 -7.57 13.16
N ASP A 63 -4.22 -7.80 14.41
CA ASP A 63 -3.59 -6.78 15.22
C ASP A 63 -2.29 -6.31 14.58
N THR A 64 -2.05 -5.00 14.61
CA THR A 64 -0.81 -4.38 14.16
C THR A 64 -0.16 -3.70 15.36
N PRO A 65 0.88 -4.29 15.97
CA PRO A 65 1.45 -3.81 17.23
C PRO A 65 2.37 -2.60 17.03
N PHE A 66 1.79 -1.48 16.59
CA PHE A 66 2.52 -0.25 16.27
C PHE A 66 3.36 0.30 17.43
N SER A 67 2.92 0.09 18.67
CA SER A 67 3.58 0.61 19.88
C SER A 67 4.60 -0.35 20.49
N LEU A 68 4.78 -1.55 19.92
CA LEU A 68 5.67 -2.57 20.49
C LEU A 68 7.13 -2.33 20.13
N TYR A 69 7.39 -1.70 18.98
CA TYR A 69 8.72 -1.57 18.39
C TYR A 69 9.14 -0.11 18.33
N GLN A 70 9.95 0.33 19.31
CA GLN A 70 10.42 1.71 19.42
C GLN A 70 11.36 2.08 18.27
N GLU A 71 12.13 1.12 17.76
CA GLU A 71 13.05 1.27 16.63
C GLU A 71 12.36 1.62 15.31
N LEU A 72 11.04 1.44 15.22
CA LEU A 72 10.25 1.79 14.02
C LEU A 72 9.63 3.19 14.10
N ALA A 73 9.70 3.87 15.25
CA ALA A 73 8.94 5.09 15.53
C ALA A 73 9.29 6.26 14.59
N ASP A 74 10.50 6.32 14.05
CA ASP A 74 10.95 7.32 13.06
C ASP A 74 10.59 6.96 11.61
N ILE A 75 10.12 5.74 11.37
CA ILE A 75 9.87 5.20 10.02
C ILE A 75 8.37 5.14 9.72
N ILE A 76 7.57 4.70 10.69
CA ILE A 76 6.15 4.40 10.50
C ILE A 76 5.25 5.55 10.93
N VAL A 77 4.05 5.61 10.37
CA VAL A 77 3.00 6.56 10.76
C VAL A 77 1.78 5.78 11.25
N THR A 78 1.29 6.13 12.44
CA THR A 78 0.24 5.39 13.16
C THR A 78 -1.10 6.12 13.21
N ASP A 79 -1.10 7.44 13.03
CA ASP A 79 -2.24 8.29 13.45
C ASP A 79 -3.14 8.75 12.30
N PHE A 80 -2.99 8.15 11.11
CA PHE A 80 -3.79 8.54 9.95
C PHE A 80 -5.01 7.65 9.78
N GLU A 81 -6.19 8.23 9.99
CA GLU A 81 -7.46 7.67 9.56
C GLU A 81 -7.96 8.42 8.33
N CYS A 82 -8.16 7.71 7.22
CA CYS A 82 -8.58 8.33 5.97
C CYS A 82 -10.05 8.81 6.07
N PRO A 83 -10.32 10.12 5.94
CA PRO A 83 -11.69 10.64 6.01
C PRO A 83 -12.51 10.19 4.79
N LYS A 84 -13.82 10.01 5.01
CA LYS A 84 -14.76 9.69 3.92
C LYS A 84 -14.71 10.76 2.83
N ALA A 85 -15.00 10.36 1.59
CA ALA A 85 -15.16 11.30 0.49
C ALA A 85 -16.29 12.30 0.79
N LEU A 86 -16.09 13.56 0.40
CA LEU A 86 -17.14 14.54 0.46
C LEU A 86 -18.27 14.13 -0.50
N LYS A 87 -19.51 14.28 -0.03
CA LYS A 87 -20.69 13.96 -0.84
C LYS A 87 -21.02 15.13 -1.77
N GLY A 88 -21.58 14.81 -2.93
CA GLY A 88 -22.01 15.79 -3.93
C GLY A 88 -21.01 15.93 -5.08
N PRO A 89 -21.46 16.45 -6.23
CA PRO A 89 -20.67 16.49 -7.45
C PRO A 89 -19.45 17.38 -7.30
N MET A 90 -18.31 16.97 -7.87
CA MET A 90 -17.06 17.73 -7.85
C MET A 90 -17.07 18.95 -8.78
N THR A 91 -18.11 19.13 -9.61
CA THR A 91 -18.24 20.24 -10.56
C THR A 91 -17.98 21.63 -9.97
N PRO A 92 -18.49 22.00 -8.77
CA PRO A 92 -18.19 23.31 -8.18
C PRO A 92 -16.71 23.51 -7.86
N LEU A 93 -16.02 22.46 -7.41
CA LEU A 93 -14.58 22.50 -7.14
C LEU A 93 -13.78 22.64 -8.44
N ILE A 94 -14.19 21.92 -9.49
CA ILE A 94 -13.60 22.04 -10.83
C ILE A 94 -13.76 23.47 -11.36
N GLN A 95 -14.95 24.05 -11.19
CA GLN A 95 -15.26 25.42 -11.59
C GLN A 95 -14.36 26.43 -10.85
N GLU A 96 -14.20 26.29 -9.53
CA GLU A 96 -13.31 27.13 -8.73
C GLU A 96 -11.85 27.07 -9.21
N VAL A 97 -11.32 25.86 -9.41
CA VAL A 97 -9.95 25.68 -9.93
C VAL A 97 -9.83 26.25 -11.34
N TYR A 98 -10.80 26.00 -12.22
CA TYR A 98 -10.81 26.54 -13.58
C TYR A 98 -10.80 28.08 -13.57
N ASP A 99 -11.64 28.73 -12.77
CA ASP A 99 -11.70 30.18 -12.70
C ASP A 99 -10.39 30.81 -12.18
N SER A 100 -9.65 30.09 -11.32
CA SER A 100 -8.38 30.54 -10.76
C SER A 100 -7.14 30.23 -11.61
N SER A 101 -7.19 29.19 -12.45
CA SER A 101 -6.04 28.65 -13.20
C SER A 101 -6.19 28.66 -14.73
N ARG A 102 -7.33 29.12 -15.29
CA ARG A 102 -7.54 29.13 -16.75
C ARG A 102 -6.61 30.10 -17.48
N GLY A 103 -6.09 29.65 -18.61
CA GLY A 103 -5.32 30.48 -19.54
C GLY A 103 -6.20 31.12 -20.62
N PRO A 104 -5.60 31.63 -21.70
CA PRO A 104 -6.32 32.27 -22.80
C PRO A 104 -7.00 31.28 -23.76
N GLU A 105 -7.09 29.99 -23.39
CA GLU A 105 -7.62 28.95 -24.28
C GLU A 105 -9.13 29.11 -24.53
N LEU A 106 -9.53 29.20 -25.80
CA LEU A 106 -10.92 29.35 -26.19
C LEU A 106 -11.60 27.97 -26.33
N GLY A 107 -12.65 27.72 -25.54
CA GLY A 107 -13.48 26.51 -25.66
C GLY A 107 -12.79 25.22 -25.21
N THR A 108 -11.71 25.32 -24.42
CA THR A 108 -10.98 24.16 -23.87
C THR A 108 -10.25 24.53 -22.58
N PHE A 109 -9.48 23.60 -22.02
CA PHE A 109 -8.66 23.78 -20.82
C PHE A 109 -7.22 23.30 -21.07
N ASN A 110 -6.27 23.89 -20.34
CA ASN A 110 -4.87 23.51 -20.40
C ASN A 110 -4.52 22.37 -19.43
N GLY A 111 -3.32 21.82 -19.57
CA GLY A 111 -2.85 20.73 -18.72
C GLY A 111 -2.64 21.12 -17.25
N THR A 112 -2.48 22.41 -16.94
CA THR A 112 -2.27 22.87 -15.55
C THR A 112 -3.56 22.80 -14.74
N VAL A 113 -4.71 23.21 -15.32
CA VAL A 113 -6.02 23.06 -14.67
C VAL A 113 -6.29 21.59 -14.33
N LEU A 114 -6.03 20.67 -15.28
CA LEU A 114 -6.24 19.25 -15.01
C LEU A 114 -5.29 18.71 -13.92
N ALA A 115 -4.05 19.18 -13.88
CA ALA A 115 -3.09 18.82 -12.84
C ALA A 115 -3.54 19.30 -11.45
N ASP A 116 -3.98 20.56 -11.33
CA ASP A 116 -4.45 21.15 -10.06
C ASP A 116 -5.70 20.43 -9.53
N VAL A 117 -6.66 20.15 -10.41
CA VAL A 117 -7.87 19.38 -10.07
C VAL A 117 -7.50 17.95 -9.65
N PHE A 118 -6.55 17.31 -10.35
CA PHE A 118 -6.10 15.95 -10.01
C PHE A 118 -5.37 15.90 -8.69
N ASP A 119 -4.48 16.86 -8.40
CA ASP A 119 -3.81 16.94 -7.11
C ASP A 119 -4.83 17.09 -5.98
N THR A 120 -5.81 17.99 -6.15
CA THR A 120 -6.91 18.17 -5.18
C THR A 120 -7.71 16.88 -4.99
N THR A 121 -8.03 16.19 -6.08
CA THR A 121 -8.78 14.92 -6.06
C THR A 121 -8.03 13.81 -5.32
N THR A 122 -6.69 13.83 -5.38
CA THR A 122 -5.81 12.77 -4.86
C THR A 122 -5.12 13.11 -3.54
N GLN A 123 -5.51 14.20 -2.87
CA GLN A 123 -4.90 14.67 -1.61
C GLN A 123 -4.77 13.58 -0.53
N LYS A 124 -5.72 12.64 -0.49
CA LYS A 124 -5.77 11.56 0.51
C LYS A 124 -4.82 10.40 0.22
N TRP A 125 -4.22 10.33 -0.97
CA TRP A 125 -3.42 9.20 -1.41
C TRP A 125 -2.17 9.02 -0.56
N GLU A 126 -1.55 10.13 -0.13
CA GLU A 126 -0.32 10.08 0.68
C GLU A 126 -0.58 9.35 2.01
N GLY A 127 -1.54 9.82 2.80
CA GLY A 127 -1.85 9.20 4.08
C GLY A 127 -2.25 7.72 3.94
N LEU A 128 -3.03 7.38 2.91
CA LEU A 128 -3.41 5.99 2.62
C LEU A 128 -2.20 5.09 2.36
N VAL A 129 -1.28 5.54 1.50
CA VAL A 129 -0.07 4.77 1.15
C VAL A 129 0.87 4.66 2.33
N VAL A 130 1.19 5.77 2.99
CA VAL A 130 2.13 5.79 4.12
C VAL A 130 1.61 4.88 5.25
N THR A 131 0.31 4.91 5.53
CA THR A 131 -0.31 4.02 6.53
C THR A 131 -0.26 2.55 6.12
N HIS A 132 -0.52 2.26 4.85
CA HIS A 132 -0.45 0.89 4.33
C HIS A 132 0.97 0.33 4.39
N THR A 133 1.96 1.10 3.94
CA THR A 133 3.38 0.75 4.02
C THR A 133 3.82 0.56 5.47
N SER A 134 3.38 1.43 6.39
CA SER A 134 3.63 1.30 7.83
C SER A 134 3.11 -0.02 8.40
N LYS A 135 1.85 -0.39 8.07
CA LYS A 135 1.26 -1.67 8.47
C LYS A 135 2.06 -2.85 7.91
N ALA A 136 2.47 -2.80 6.64
CA ALA A 136 3.25 -3.85 6.03
C ALA A 136 4.62 -4.01 6.70
N ILE A 137 5.31 -2.91 7.00
CA ILE A 137 6.58 -2.90 7.74
C ILE A 137 6.41 -3.59 9.10
N VAL A 138 5.42 -3.16 9.90
CA VAL A 138 5.19 -3.72 11.24
C VAL A 138 4.88 -5.21 11.17
N LEU A 139 4.08 -5.67 10.22
CA LEU A 139 3.78 -7.10 10.07
C LEU A 139 5.01 -7.94 9.71
N VAL A 140 5.90 -7.40 8.86
CA VAL A 140 7.14 -8.07 8.49
C VAL A 140 8.10 -8.10 9.67
N HIS A 141 8.26 -6.98 10.37
CA HIS A 141 9.11 -6.86 11.55
C HIS A 141 8.66 -7.79 12.68
N ASP A 142 7.37 -7.77 13.01
CA ASP A 142 6.75 -8.65 14.00
C ASP A 142 6.93 -10.12 13.65
N TYR A 143 6.78 -10.47 12.37
CA TYR A 143 7.03 -11.84 11.91
C TYR A 143 8.49 -12.25 12.13
N ILE A 144 9.47 -11.41 11.75
CA ILE A 144 10.89 -11.74 11.89
C ILE A 144 11.23 -11.87 13.38
N TYR A 145 10.84 -10.90 14.21
CA TYR A 145 11.10 -10.90 15.65
C TYR A 145 10.54 -12.14 16.33
N ASN A 146 9.25 -12.43 16.13
CA ASN A 146 8.59 -13.57 16.77
C ASN A 146 9.13 -14.91 16.25
N LEU A 147 9.52 -14.99 14.98
CA LEU A 147 10.09 -16.21 14.42
C LEU A 147 11.46 -16.49 15.04
N LEU A 148 12.30 -15.46 15.21
CA LEU A 148 13.60 -15.61 15.86
C LEU A 148 13.45 -16.00 17.33
N ASN A 149 12.53 -15.38 18.07
CA ASN A 149 12.22 -15.76 19.45
C ASN A 149 11.76 -17.22 19.58
N GLU A 150 11.01 -17.73 18.61
CA GLU A 150 10.57 -19.13 18.61
C GLU A 150 11.72 -20.10 18.32
N LEU A 151 12.67 -19.71 17.47
CA LEU A 151 13.76 -20.57 17.00
C LEU A 151 15.02 -20.48 17.87
N CYS A 152 15.21 -19.39 18.60
CA CYS A 152 16.36 -19.17 19.47
C CYS A 152 15.99 -19.46 20.93
N PRO A 153 16.44 -20.59 21.51
CA PRO A 153 16.08 -20.97 22.87
C PRO A 153 16.82 -20.16 23.95
N ASP A 154 17.91 -19.48 23.60
CA ASP A 154 18.71 -18.66 24.51
C ASP A 154 18.34 -17.18 24.35
N PRO A 155 17.69 -16.55 25.35
CA PRO A 155 17.28 -15.15 25.27
C PRO A 155 18.46 -14.19 25.12
N ALA A 156 19.62 -14.48 25.73
CA ALA A 156 20.77 -13.59 25.65
C ALA A 156 21.33 -13.55 24.22
N VAL A 157 21.39 -14.70 23.55
CA VAL A 157 21.80 -14.81 22.15
C VAL A 157 20.81 -14.09 21.24
N MET A 158 19.51 -14.24 21.52
CA MET A 158 18.46 -13.55 20.77
C MET A 158 18.62 -12.03 20.85
N ASP A 159 18.73 -11.49 22.07
CA ASP A 159 18.87 -10.04 22.30
C ASP A 159 20.13 -9.50 21.59
N GLN A 160 21.27 -10.17 21.76
CA GLN A 160 22.52 -9.73 21.11
C GLN A 160 22.46 -9.81 19.59
N LEU A 161 21.82 -10.85 19.03
CA LEU A 161 21.60 -10.96 17.59
C LEU A 161 20.66 -9.86 17.08
N TRP A 162 19.57 -9.60 17.79
CA TRP A 162 18.59 -8.61 17.42
C TRP A 162 19.21 -7.20 17.43
N ASP A 163 19.72 -6.79 18.59
CA ASP A 163 20.14 -5.41 18.84
C ASP A 163 21.43 -5.03 18.09
N ASN A 164 22.41 -5.93 18.01
CA ASN A 164 23.72 -5.58 17.44
C ASN A 164 23.88 -5.93 15.96
N ILE A 165 23.03 -6.80 15.41
CA ILE A 165 23.22 -7.32 14.04
C ILE A 165 22.02 -6.99 13.16
N LEU A 166 20.79 -7.20 13.63
CA LEU A 166 19.62 -7.20 12.75
C LEU A 166 18.90 -5.86 12.68
N VAL A 167 18.66 -5.21 13.83
CA VAL A 167 17.73 -4.06 13.93
C VAL A 167 18.12 -2.91 13.01
N GLU A 168 19.39 -2.50 13.00
CA GLU A 168 19.84 -1.36 12.20
C GLU A 168 19.59 -1.59 10.70
N GLU A 169 20.01 -2.74 10.17
CA GLU A 169 19.84 -3.07 8.75
C GLU A 169 18.37 -3.33 8.37
N LEU A 170 17.57 -3.89 9.28
CA LEU A 170 16.12 -3.99 9.09
C LEU A 170 15.51 -2.60 8.94
N CYS A 171 15.84 -1.68 9.84
CA CYS A 171 15.36 -0.29 9.82
C CYS A 171 15.78 0.43 8.54
N GLU A 172 17.03 0.25 8.06
CA GLU A 172 17.46 0.79 6.77
C GLU A 172 16.63 0.26 5.59
N ARG A 173 16.34 -1.05 5.55
CA ARG A 173 15.49 -1.66 4.52
C ARG A 173 14.05 -1.12 4.59
N TYR A 174 13.51 -0.89 5.78
CA TYR A 174 12.20 -0.29 5.96
C TYR A 174 12.14 1.18 5.53
N ARG A 175 13.18 1.98 5.86
CA ARG A 175 13.31 3.37 5.37
C ARG A 175 13.32 3.43 3.85
N ARG A 176 14.11 2.57 3.19
CA ARG A 176 14.13 2.46 1.72
C ARG A 176 12.75 2.12 1.14
N ALA A 177 11.99 1.23 1.78
CA ALA A 177 10.64 0.88 1.33
C ALA A 177 9.67 2.08 1.48
N MET A 178 9.75 2.82 2.59
CA MET A 178 8.96 4.03 2.81
C MET A 178 9.32 5.15 1.84
N GLU A 179 10.61 5.36 1.58
CA GLU A 179 11.12 6.31 0.57
C GLU A 179 10.61 5.97 -0.82
N MET A 180 10.64 4.68 -1.21
CA MET A 180 10.08 4.23 -2.49
C MET A 180 8.58 4.54 -2.58
N ALA A 181 7.81 4.32 -1.51
CA ALA A 181 6.39 4.64 -1.47
C ALA A 181 6.13 6.14 -1.70
N ARG A 182 6.92 7.00 -1.06
CA ARG A 182 6.86 8.47 -1.22
C ARG A 182 7.30 8.92 -2.61
N PHE A 183 8.34 8.31 -3.16
CA PHE A 183 8.79 8.59 -4.51
C PHE A 183 7.74 8.23 -5.57
N LEU A 184 7.05 7.10 -5.40
CA LEU A 184 5.95 6.70 -6.28
C LEU A 184 4.76 7.68 -6.19
N LEU A 185 4.44 8.18 -5.00
CA LEU A 185 3.44 9.26 -4.83
C LEU A 185 3.86 10.53 -5.57
N GLU A 186 5.13 10.92 -5.45
CA GLU A 186 5.67 12.10 -6.10
C GLU A 186 5.55 12.00 -7.62
N ILE A 187 5.89 10.84 -8.21
CA ILE A 187 5.76 10.58 -9.65
C ILE A 187 4.32 10.77 -10.13
N GLU A 188 3.37 10.29 -9.35
CA GLU A 188 1.96 10.25 -9.73
C GLU A 188 1.26 11.60 -9.56
N ARG A 189 1.64 12.39 -8.53
CA ARG A 189 0.95 13.64 -8.17
C ARG A 189 1.68 14.92 -8.56
N SER A 190 2.99 14.91 -8.74
CA SER A 190 3.77 16.15 -8.97
C SER A 190 3.91 16.54 -10.44
N ARG A 191 3.24 15.83 -11.35
CA ARG A 191 3.30 16.08 -12.80
C ARG A 191 1.90 16.09 -13.41
N PRO A 192 1.71 16.75 -14.56
CA PRO A 192 0.46 16.69 -15.29
C PRO A 192 0.05 15.23 -15.59
N PRO A 193 -1.24 14.89 -15.46
CA PRO A 193 -1.78 13.58 -15.79
C PRO A 193 -1.30 13.04 -17.14
N LEU A 194 -0.68 11.86 -17.10
CA LEU A 194 -0.18 11.14 -18.28
C LEU A 194 -0.59 9.67 -18.24
N THR A 195 -1.10 9.18 -19.36
CA THR A 195 -1.43 7.76 -19.55
C THR A 195 -1.28 7.33 -20.99
N PHE A 196 -0.76 6.11 -21.18
CA PHE A 196 -0.75 5.40 -22.46
C PHE A 196 -1.76 4.24 -22.48
N ASN A 197 -2.58 4.13 -21.42
CA ASN A 197 -3.56 3.07 -21.29
C ASN A 197 -4.78 3.35 -22.19
N HIS A 198 -5.05 2.45 -23.14
CA HIS A 198 -6.15 2.57 -24.09
C HIS A 198 -7.55 2.65 -23.44
N TYR A 199 -7.72 2.16 -22.20
CA TYR A 199 -8.98 2.28 -21.45
C TYR A 199 -9.35 3.73 -21.13
N PHE A 200 -8.37 4.64 -21.02
CA PHE A 200 -8.66 6.06 -20.79
C PHE A 200 -9.55 6.62 -21.90
N ASN A 201 -9.14 6.44 -23.16
CA ASN A 201 -9.89 6.94 -24.31
C ASN A 201 -11.28 6.30 -24.40
N ALA A 202 -11.38 4.98 -24.18
CA ALA A 202 -12.66 4.29 -24.20
C ALA A 202 -13.63 4.82 -23.11
N THR A 203 -13.11 5.03 -21.89
CA THR A 203 -13.91 5.54 -20.76
C THR A 203 -14.35 6.98 -21.00
N LEU A 204 -13.45 7.83 -21.49
CA LEU A 204 -13.77 9.22 -21.81
C LEU A 204 -14.84 9.34 -22.90
N GLN A 205 -14.73 8.54 -23.96
CA GLN A 205 -15.73 8.53 -25.03
C GLN A 205 -17.08 8.02 -24.53
N LYS A 206 -17.09 6.99 -23.67
CA LYS A 206 -18.31 6.48 -23.05
C LYS A 206 -19.00 7.57 -22.21
N LYS A 207 -18.27 8.29 -21.35
CA LYS A 207 -18.84 9.38 -20.52
C LYS A 207 -19.43 10.52 -21.36
N ARG A 208 -18.70 10.95 -22.40
CA ARG A 208 -19.21 11.95 -23.35
C ARG A 208 -20.49 11.48 -24.06
N GLN A 209 -20.57 10.20 -24.43
CA GLN A 209 -21.76 9.61 -25.03
C GLN A 209 -22.94 9.56 -24.05
N GLU A 210 -22.71 9.18 -22.78
CA GLU A 210 -23.73 9.14 -21.74
C GLU A 210 -24.32 10.53 -21.49
N ARG A 211 -23.46 11.55 -21.35
CA ARG A 211 -23.87 12.95 -21.21
C ARG A 211 -24.68 13.44 -22.41
N MET A 212 -24.26 13.09 -23.63
CA MET A 212 -25.02 13.38 -24.85
C MET A 212 -26.36 12.64 -24.89
N ALA A 213 -26.42 11.40 -24.40
CA ALA A 213 -27.67 10.64 -24.35
C ALA A 213 -28.65 11.23 -23.34
N GLU A 214 -28.18 11.64 -22.17
CA GLU A 214 -28.97 12.32 -21.13
C GLU A 214 -29.57 13.63 -21.66
N SER A 215 -28.77 14.42 -22.37
CA SER A 215 -29.23 15.68 -22.93
C SER A 215 -30.23 15.52 -24.07
N LEU A 216 -30.16 14.41 -24.81
CA LEU A 216 -31.13 14.04 -25.84
C LEU A 216 -32.41 13.44 -25.25
N GLN A 217 -32.39 12.95 -24.01
CA GLN A 217 -33.55 12.33 -23.37
C GLN A 217 -34.73 13.30 -23.23
N SER A 218 -34.47 14.60 -23.04
CA SER A 218 -35.53 15.62 -23.02
C SER A 218 -36.22 15.84 -24.37
N LEU A 219 -35.59 15.40 -25.47
CA LEU A 219 -36.12 15.47 -26.83
C LEU A 219 -36.76 14.15 -27.27
N ALA A 220 -36.69 13.13 -26.42
CA ALA A 220 -37.14 11.79 -26.77
C ALA A 220 -38.66 11.67 -26.73
N ILE A 221 -39.20 11.01 -27.75
CA ILE A 221 -40.59 10.63 -27.87
C ILE A 221 -40.73 9.17 -27.45
N HIS A 222 -41.67 8.89 -26.56
CA HIS A 222 -41.97 7.54 -26.09
C HIS A 222 -43.25 7.02 -26.76
N PHE A 223 -43.17 5.84 -27.37
CA PHE A 223 -44.35 5.15 -27.89
C PHE A 223 -44.82 4.11 -26.87
N HIS A 224 -46.13 4.11 -26.59
CA HIS A 224 -46.76 3.29 -25.55
C HIS A 224 -46.59 1.76 -25.71
N HIS A 225 -46.11 1.28 -26.86
CA HIS A 225 -46.08 -0.16 -27.16
C HIS A 225 -44.72 -0.85 -26.94
N ASP A 226 -43.58 -0.13 -26.99
CA ASP A 226 -42.26 -0.80 -27.06
C ASP A 226 -41.23 -0.39 -26.00
N ASN A 227 -41.59 0.48 -25.05
CA ASN A 227 -40.64 1.00 -24.03
C ASN A 227 -39.36 1.61 -24.64
N ARG A 228 -39.39 1.98 -25.92
CA ARG A 228 -38.29 2.60 -26.67
C ARG A 228 -38.48 4.11 -26.74
N ALA A 229 -37.36 4.81 -26.70
CA ALA A 229 -37.28 6.27 -26.82
C ALA A 229 -36.67 6.61 -28.19
N PHE A 230 -37.28 7.56 -28.91
CA PHE A 230 -36.80 7.99 -30.23
C PHE A 230 -36.63 9.51 -30.26
N VAL A 231 -35.52 9.99 -30.81
CA VAL A 231 -35.29 11.43 -31.04
C VAL A 231 -35.38 11.69 -32.54
N PRO A 232 -36.36 12.47 -33.02
CA PRO A 232 -36.43 12.84 -34.43
C PRO A 232 -35.19 13.61 -34.87
N LEU A 233 -34.66 13.30 -36.05
CA LEU A 233 -33.43 13.93 -36.56
C LEU A 233 -33.54 15.46 -36.62
N GLU A 234 -34.73 16.01 -36.93
CA GLU A 234 -34.95 17.46 -36.97
C GLU A 234 -34.85 18.13 -35.59
N GLN A 235 -34.96 17.36 -34.50
CA GLN A 235 -34.83 17.87 -33.13
C GLN A 235 -33.39 17.83 -32.63
N ILE A 236 -32.49 17.05 -33.26
CA ILE A 236 -31.07 16.98 -32.86
C ILE A 236 -30.41 18.36 -32.93
N GLY A 237 -30.70 19.16 -33.97
CA GLY A 237 -30.16 20.52 -34.07
C GLY A 237 -30.61 21.47 -32.96
N LYS A 238 -31.71 21.16 -32.27
CA LYS A 238 -32.21 21.93 -31.12
C LYS A 238 -31.53 21.55 -29.80
N HIS A 239 -30.70 20.50 -29.81
CA HIS A 239 -29.82 20.14 -28.71
C HIS A 239 -28.62 21.10 -28.57
N ALA A 240 -28.34 21.92 -29.59
CA ALA A 240 -27.41 23.04 -29.45
C ALA A 240 -28.02 24.13 -28.55
N VAL A 241 -28.16 23.83 -27.27
CA VAL A 241 -28.54 24.78 -26.23
C VAL A 241 -27.35 25.74 -26.06
N ASN A 242 -27.63 27.02 -25.83
CA ASN A 242 -26.63 28.00 -25.39
C ASN A 242 -26.10 27.59 -24.00
N MET A 243 -25.22 26.60 -23.97
CA MET A 243 -24.48 26.24 -22.78
C MET A 243 -23.38 27.27 -22.61
N ASP A 244 -23.21 27.76 -21.38
CA ASP A 244 -22.10 28.65 -21.08
C ASP A 244 -20.79 27.90 -21.39
N ASN A 245 -19.84 28.58 -22.07
CA ASN A 245 -18.56 27.97 -22.45
C ASN A 245 -17.84 27.40 -21.22
N THR A 246 -17.94 28.11 -20.09
CA THR A 246 -17.38 27.69 -18.80
C THR A 246 -17.96 26.37 -18.32
N GLN A 247 -19.29 26.23 -18.39
CA GLN A 247 -19.98 25.02 -18.00
C GLN A 247 -19.54 23.82 -18.85
N GLN A 248 -19.47 24.01 -20.18
CA GLN A 248 -19.02 22.95 -21.08
C GLN A 248 -17.58 22.51 -20.78
N VAL A 249 -16.68 23.46 -20.55
CA VAL A 249 -15.28 23.16 -20.21
C VAL A 249 -15.20 22.40 -18.88
N CYS A 250 -15.98 22.77 -17.87
CA CYS A 250 -15.99 22.07 -16.59
C CYS A 250 -16.53 20.63 -16.69
N GLU A 251 -17.55 20.39 -17.51
CA GLU A 251 -18.01 19.02 -17.82
C GLU A 251 -16.93 18.21 -18.52
N ASP A 252 -16.22 18.79 -19.49
CA ASP A 252 -15.14 18.11 -20.19
C ASP A 252 -13.94 17.81 -19.28
N ILE A 253 -13.63 18.69 -18.32
CA ILE A 253 -12.64 18.44 -17.27
C ILE A 253 -13.10 17.29 -16.39
N LEU A 254 -14.36 17.27 -15.95
CA LEU A 254 -14.91 16.21 -15.11
C LEU A 254 -14.84 14.84 -15.80
N ASP A 255 -15.31 14.75 -17.05
CA ASP A 255 -15.27 13.53 -17.86
C ASP A 255 -13.82 13.02 -18.01
N THR A 256 -12.88 13.93 -18.23
CA THR A 256 -11.45 13.65 -18.39
C THR A 256 -10.82 13.18 -17.08
N LEU A 257 -11.07 13.90 -15.99
CA LEU A 257 -10.55 13.64 -14.66
C LEU A 257 -11.01 12.27 -14.17
N GLU A 258 -12.31 11.97 -14.26
CA GLU A 258 -12.86 10.71 -13.78
C GLU A 258 -12.31 9.51 -14.58
N SER A 259 -12.23 9.66 -15.90
CA SER A 259 -11.63 8.65 -16.79
C SER A 259 -10.17 8.38 -16.47
N TYR A 260 -9.39 9.44 -16.20
CA TYR A 260 -7.98 9.32 -15.84
C TYR A 260 -7.81 8.74 -14.44
N TYR A 261 -8.55 9.26 -13.46
CA TYR A 261 -8.50 8.85 -12.06
C TYR A 261 -8.70 7.34 -11.91
N LYS A 262 -9.65 6.76 -12.65
CA LYS A 262 -9.90 5.32 -12.66
C LYS A 262 -8.66 4.51 -13.07
N VAL A 263 -7.94 4.95 -14.10
CA VAL A 263 -6.71 4.30 -14.58
C VAL A 263 -5.58 4.49 -13.57
N ALA A 264 -5.34 5.74 -13.16
CA ALA A 264 -4.28 6.13 -12.24
C ALA A 264 -4.40 5.36 -10.92
N ARG A 265 -5.59 5.36 -10.30
CA ARG A 265 -5.86 4.69 -9.02
C ARG A 265 -5.54 3.19 -9.08
N LYS A 266 -6.01 2.49 -10.12
CA LYS A 266 -5.77 1.05 -10.27
C LYS A 266 -4.28 0.74 -10.44
N ARG A 267 -3.63 1.43 -11.36
CA ARG A 267 -2.18 1.31 -11.60
C ARG A 267 -1.40 1.57 -10.32
N PHE A 268 -1.76 2.62 -9.60
CA PHE A 268 -1.02 3.08 -8.44
C PHE A 268 -1.13 2.10 -7.26
N VAL A 269 -2.32 1.59 -6.97
CA VAL A 269 -2.52 0.53 -5.96
C VAL A 269 -1.68 -0.71 -6.29
N ASP A 270 -1.72 -1.17 -7.54
CA ASP A 270 -0.90 -2.31 -7.98
C ASP A 270 0.60 -2.02 -7.82
N THR A 271 1.04 -0.83 -8.19
CA THR A 271 2.43 -0.39 -8.11
C THR A 271 2.93 -0.39 -6.66
N ILE A 272 2.14 0.09 -5.71
CA ILE A 272 2.49 0.06 -4.29
C ILE A 272 2.58 -1.39 -3.78
N CYS A 273 1.55 -2.20 -4.06
CA CYS A 273 1.52 -3.60 -3.62
C CYS A 273 2.69 -4.43 -4.21
N GLN A 274 3.03 -4.21 -5.48
CA GLN A 274 4.10 -4.96 -6.16
C GLN A 274 5.49 -4.45 -5.80
N HIS A 275 5.74 -3.15 -5.89
CA HIS A 275 7.08 -2.61 -5.70
C HIS A 275 7.43 -2.42 -4.23
N VAL A 276 6.54 -1.83 -3.44
CA VAL A 276 6.84 -1.53 -2.03
C VAL A 276 6.64 -2.77 -1.17
N VAL A 277 5.49 -3.44 -1.28
CA VAL A 277 5.18 -4.56 -0.38
C VAL A 277 5.84 -5.86 -0.86
N ASP A 278 5.52 -6.33 -2.06
CA ASP A 278 6.05 -7.60 -2.55
C ASP A 278 7.56 -7.55 -2.80
N TYR A 279 8.05 -6.60 -3.60
CA TYR A 279 9.48 -6.54 -3.93
C TYR A 279 10.33 -6.05 -2.75
N MET A 280 10.09 -4.84 -2.21
CA MET A 280 10.99 -4.28 -1.19
C MET A 280 10.87 -4.98 0.17
N LEU A 281 9.66 -5.35 0.62
CA LEU A 281 9.48 -5.93 1.97
C LEU A 281 9.53 -7.46 2.01
N LEU A 282 9.27 -8.17 0.90
CA LEU A 282 9.15 -9.63 0.90
C LEU A 282 10.17 -10.35 0.01
N GLY A 283 9.98 -10.30 -1.31
CA GLY A 283 10.65 -11.18 -2.29
C GLY A 283 11.97 -10.66 -2.85
N GLY A 284 12.22 -9.35 -2.78
CA GLY A 284 13.40 -8.70 -3.33
C GLY A 284 14.71 -9.18 -2.70
N PRO A 285 15.86 -9.01 -3.37
CA PRO A 285 17.16 -9.40 -2.83
C PRO A 285 17.51 -8.66 -1.53
N GLU A 286 17.13 -7.40 -1.46
CA GLU A 286 17.33 -6.50 -0.33
C GLU A 286 16.16 -6.52 0.67
N SER A 287 15.28 -7.53 0.62
CA SER A 287 14.13 -7.55 1.52
C SER A 287 14.52 -7.82 2.97
N PRO A 288 13.79 -7.27 3.96
CA PRO A 288 13.97 -7.57 5.38
C PRO A 288 14.05 -9.07 5.71
N LEU A 289 13.31 -9.91 4.97
CA LEU A 289 13.32 -11.36 5.14
C LEU A 289 14.64 -12.04 4.76
N LYS A 290 15.55 -11.34 4.07
CA LYS A 290 16.87 -11.84 3.67
C LYS A 290 18.02 -11.24 4.48
N VAL A 291 17.71 -10.40 5.47
CA VAL A 291 18.69 -9.82 6.39
C VAL A 291 19.48 -10.93 7.08
N LEU A 292 18.79 -11.92 7.65
CA LEU A 292 19.43 -13.11 8.22
C LEU A 292 19.39 -14.26 7.22
N CYS A 293 20.49 -14.48 6.50
CA CYS A 293 20.63 -15.56 5.54
C CYS A 293 21.93 -16.36 5.78
N ALA A 294 22.00 -17.57 5.22
CA ALA A 294 23.16 -18.45 5.38
C ALA A 294 24.48 -17.76 5.01
N ASP A 295 24.49 -17.03 3.89
CA ASP A 295 25.67 -16.29 3.43
C ASP A 295 26.12 -15.22 4.41
N ARG A 296 25.20 -14.56 5.11
CA ARG A 296 25.54 -13.58 6.14
C ARG A 296 26.09 -14.25 7.38
N VAL A 297 25.47 -15.34 7.83
CA VAL A 297 25.95 -16.10 8.99
C VAL A 297 27.39 -16.58 8.78
N LEU A 298 27.71 -17.04 7.56
CA LEU A 298 29.06 -17.45 7.18
C LEU A 298 30.08 -16.30 7.14
N LYS A 299 29.63 -15.05 7.04
CA LYS A 299 30.48 -13.84 7.01
C LYS A 299 30.66 -13.18 8.37
N LEU A 300 30.01 -13.67 9.42
CA LEU A 300 30.17 -13.12 10.77
C LEU A 300 31.62 -13.31 11.25
N SER A 301 32.23 -12.23 11.74
CA SER A 301 33.59 -12.28 12.28
C SER A 301 33.61 -13.00 13.64
N SER A 302 34.79 -13.46 14.06
CA SER A 302 34.95 -14.04 15.40
C SER A 302 34.54 -13.08 16.52
N GLU A 303 34.77 -11.78 16.34
CA GLU A 303 34.33 -10.75 17.29
C GLU A 303 32.80 -10.63 17.33
N GLN A 304 32.13 -10.65 16.18
CA GLN A 304 30.66 -10.63 16.14
C GLN A 304 30.06 -11.90 16.74
N LEU A 305 30.64 -13.07 16.46
CA LEU A 305 30.20 -14.34 17.06
C LEU A 305 30.38 -14.33 18.59
N GLU A 306 31.46 -13.75 19.09
CA GLU A 306 31.69 -13.58 20.53
C GLU A 306 30.68 -12.60 21.15
N ILE A 307 30.27 -11.53 20.45
CA ILE A 307 29.21 -10.63 20.91
C ILE A 307 27.86 -11.37 20.97
N ILE A 308 27.54 -12.18 19.96
CA ILE A 308 26.24 -12.85 19.84
C ILE A 308 26.10 -14.02 20.80
N ALA A 309 27.11 -14.90 20.86
CA ALA A 309 27.03 -16.19 21.56
C ALA A 309 28.25 -16.47 22.46
N GLY A 310 29.07 -15.45 22.74
CA GLY A 310 30.17 -15.58 23.67
C GLY A 310 29.65 -15.80 25.08
N GLU A 311 30.18 -16.82 25.75
CA GLU A 311 29.89 -17.06 27.16
C GLU A 311 30.37 -15.87 28.00
N ASP A 312 29.56 -15.47 28.97
CA ASP A 312 29.97 -14.49 29.95
C ASP A 312 31.18 -14.98 30.77
N THR A 313 31.94 -14.03 31.32
CA THR A 313 33.18 -14.34 32.05
C THR A 313 32.97 -15.25 33.26
N ALA A 314 31.82 -15.15 33.94
CA ALA A 314 31.51 -16.00 35.08
C ALA A 314 31.23 -17.44 34.63
N SER A 315 30.45 -17.62 33.55
CA SER A 315 30.21 -18.94 32.93
C SER A 315 31.50 -19.57 32.43
N LYS A 316 32.38 -18.81 31.77
CA LYS A 316 33.70 -19.29 31.34
C LYS A 316 34.55 -19.77 32.53
N ASN A 317 34.60 -18.97 33.59
CA ASN A 317 35.36 -19.31 34.80
C ASN A 317 34.78 -20.53 35.51
N GLN A 318 33.46 -20.61 35.65
CA GLN A 318 32.79 -21.74 36.29
C GLN A 318 32.98 -23.03 35.50
N ARG A 319 32.90 -22.97 34.16
CA ARG A 319 33.23 -24.10 33.29
C ARG A 319 34.66 -24.55 33.50
N GLN A 320 35.64 -23.64 33.53
CA GLN A 320 37.03 -24.00 33.77
C GLN A 320 37.24 -24.68 35.14
N VAL A 321 36.58 -24.20 36.19
CA VAL A 321 36.63 -24.83 37.52
C VAL A 321 36.04 -26.24 37.48
N LEU A 322 34.83 -26.39 36.93
CA LEU A 322 34.15 -27.69 36.83
C LEU A 322 34.94 -28.67 35.97
N THR A 323 35.54 -28.25 34.85
CA THR A 323 36.38 -29.12 34.01
C THR A 323 37.60 -29.62 34.78
N ARG A 324 38.27 -28.75 35.56
CA ARG A 324 39.41 -29.15 36.40
C ARG A 324 39.01 -30.15 37.48
N GLU A 325 37.86 -29.95 38.12
CA GLU A 325 37.33 -30.89 39.11
C GLU A 325 37.01 -32.24 38.47
N LEU A 326 36.39 -32.24 37.29
CA LEU A 326 36.02 -33.44 36.56
C LEU A 326 37.27 -34.25 36.14
N GLU A 327 38.31 -33.58 35.63
CA GLU A 327 39.60 -34.20 35.32
C GLU A 327 40.27 -34.81 36.57
N SER A 328 40.22 -34.08 37.70
CA SER A 328 40.77 -34.56 38.97
C SER A 328 40.01 -35.81 39.46
N LEU A 329 38.68 -35.78 39.43
CA LEU A 329 37.83 -36.90 39.83
C LEU A 329 38.02 -38.12 38.92
N GLN A 330 38.18 -37.91 37.60
CA GLN A 330 38.47 -39.00 36.66
C GLN A 330 39.82 -39.67 36.93
N LYS A 331 40.87 -38.88 37.21
CA LYS A 331 42.19 -39.42 37.59
C LYS A 331 42.09 -40.22 38.89
N ALA A 332 41.41 -39.69 39.91
CA ALA A 332 41.20 -40.40 41.18
C ALA A 332 40.42 -41.72 40.97
N ALA A 333 39.38 -41.71 40.14
CA ALA A 333 38.61 -42.92 39.82
C ALA A 333 39.42 -43.96 39.03
N GLN A 334 40.35 -43.55 38.16
CA GLN A 334 41.29 -44.47 37.51
C GLN A 334 42.23 -45.13 38.51
N VAL A 335 42.78 -44.36 39.46
CA VAL A 335 43.66 -44.89 40.52
C VAL A 335 42.93 -45.88 41.43
N LEU A 336 41.64 -45.66 41.70
CA LEU A 336 40.83 -46.60 42.49
C LEU A 336 40.41 -47.87 41.73
N ARG A 337 40.55 -47.89 40.40
CA ARG A 337 40.23 -49.04 39.54
C ARG A 337 41.45 -49.87 39.13
N SER A 338 42.65 -49.33 39.31
CA SER A 338 43.94 -50.05 39.23
C SER A 338 44.28 -50.66 40.58
#